data_AF-A0A1E3YLV9-F1
#
_entry.id   AF-A0A1E3YLV9-F1
#
_cell.length_a   1.000
_cell.length_b   1.000
_cell.length_c   1.000
_cell.angle_alpha   90.00
_cell.angle_beta   90.00
_cell.angle_gamma   90.00
#
_symmetry.space_group_name_H-M   'P 1'
#
loop_
_entity.id
_entity.type
_entity.pdbx_description
1 polymer ?
#
loop_
_entity_poly.entity_id
_entity_poly.type
_entity_poly.pdbx_seq_one_letter_code
_entity_poly.pdbx_strand_id
1 'polypeptide(L)'
;MDNRRNYYRILHVQPDAPTEVIRMSYLTLMRRLKMHPDLGGDHARAVLINEAFATLVDPARRAAYDRTLARERALPGYRADPAHRDAGGRHAESTTGVVDPYACPFCGTAFAPADMARPDARCSFCNSPLYPASHHAHEVSTRRAIERTSRQMPVRFFLSWPQHPGYEAMTEDISPVGMRLVCALDLVPNERIKIDCDLCEAVAVVRHARAAGRDAGAWSAGIEFLTLWIRPVRGVFVSTHA
;
A
#
# COMPACT_ATOMS: atom_id res chain seq x y z
N MET A 1 1.30 -15.57 -21.77
CA MET A 1 0.04 -15.01 -21.21
C MET A 1 0.22 -14.95 -19.71
N ASP A 2 0.77 -13.85 -19.21
CA ASP A 2 1.18 -13.74 -17.82
C ASP A 2 -0.06 -13.46 -16.96
N ASN A 3 -0.59 -14.51 -16.36
CA ASN A 3 -1.74 -14.47 -15.48
C ASN A 3 -1.31 -13.83 -14.15
N ARG A 4 -1.21 -12.49 -14.14
CA ARG A 4 -0.94 -11.68 -12.96
C ARG A 4 -2.05 -11.89 -11.91
N ARG A 5 -1.80 -12.84 -11.01
CA ARG A 5 -2.16 -12.95 -9.58
C ARG A 5 -3.45 -12.23 -9.12
N ASN A 6 -4.56 -12.44 -9.83
CA ASN A 6 -5.88 -11.98 -9.37
C ASN A 6 -6.38 -12.86 -8.20
N TYR A 7 -6.93 -12.28 -7.14
CA TYR A 7 -7.45 -13.02 -5.98
C TYR A 7 -8.57 -14.00 -6.28
N TYR A 8 -9.42 -13.68 -7.26
CA TYR A 8 -10.43 -14.61 -7.74
C TYR A 8 -9.77 -15.88 -8.30
N ARG A 9 -8.64 -15.74 -9.00
CA ARG A 9 -7.87 -16.87 -9.53
C ARG A 9 -7.11 -17.63 -8.44
N ILE A 10 -6.57 -16.93 -7.44
CA ILE A 10 -5.90 -17.55 -6.28
C ILE A 10 -6.88 -18.42 -5.47
N LEU A 11 -8.10 -17.93 -5.27
CA LEU A 11 -9.16 -18.69 -4.61
C LEU A 11 -9.97 -19.58 -5.56
N HIS A 12 -9.60 -19.70 -6.84
CA HIS A 12 -10.33 -20.53 -7.81
C HIS A 12 -11.86 -20.24 -7.86
N VAL A 13 -12.26 -18.98 -7.78
CA VAL A 13 -13.65 -18.50 -7.85
C VAL A 13 -13.83 -17.45 -8.94
N GLN A 14 -15.07 -17.18 -9.33
CA GLN A 14 -15.41 -16.12 -10.28
C GLN A 14 -15.72 -14.78 -9.59
N PRO A 15 -15.62 -13.63 -10.28
CA PRO A 15 -15.92 -12.31 -9.72
C PRO A 15 -17.37 -12.10 -9.26
N ASP A 16 -18.31 -12.94 -9.69
CA ASP A 16 -19.72 -12.97 -9.26
C ASP A 16 -19.98 -13.97 -8.13
N ALA A 17 -18.95 -14.71 -7.68
CA ALA A 17 -19.11 -15.75 -6.67
C ALA A 17 -19.65 -15.17 -5.35
N PRO A 18 -20.65 -15.82 -4.72
CA PRO A 18 -21.17 -15.41 -3.42
C PRO A 18 -20.14 -15.69 -2.30
N THR A 19 -20.29 -14.99 -1.18
CA THR A 19 -19.36 -15.06 -0.04
C THR A 19 -19.19 -16.49 0.51
N GLU A 20 -20.24 -17.29 0.47
CA GLU A 20 -20.23 -18.70 0.88
C GLU A 20 -19.28 -19.53 0.02
N VAL A 21 -19.28 -19.33 -1.29
CA VAL A 21 -18.38 -20.03 -2.23
C VAL A 21 -16.93 -19.62 -1.98
N ILE A 22 -16.68 -18.34 -1.69
CA ILE A 22 -15.36 -17.83 -1.33
C ILE A 22 -14.83 -18.52 -0.05
N ARG A 23 -15.67 -18.63 1.00
CA ARG A 23 -15.32 -19.34 2.25
C ARG A 23 -15.03 -20.81 2.01
N MET A 24 -15.87 -21.50 1.25
CA MET A 24 -15.70 -22.94 0.98
C MET A 24 -14.45 -23.23 0.14
N SER A 25 -14.13 -22.37 -0.82
CA SER A 25 -12.91 -22.50 -1.60
C SER A 25 -11.66 -22.32 -0.73
N TYR A 26 -11.64 -21.29 0.12
CA TYR A 26 -10.55 -21.06 1.08
C TYR A 26 -10.32 -22.27 1.99
N LEU A 27 -11.38 -22.82 2.61
CA LEU A 27 -11.29 -23.99 3.47
C LEU A 27 -10.76 -25.23 2.73
N THR A 28 -11.18 -25.40 1.47
CA THR A 28 -10.72 -26.50 0.62
C THR A 28 -9.23 -26.37 0.30
N LEU A 29 -8.77 -25.18 -0.09
CA LEU A 29 -7.36 -24.91 -0.38
C LEU A 29 -6.47 -25.17 0.85
N MET A 30 -6.82 -24.59 2.00
CA MET A 30 -5.99 -24.67 3.19
C MET A 30 -5.99 -26.05 3.84
N ARG A 31 -7.14 -26.71 3.94
CA ARG A 31 -7.27 -27.97 4.70
C ARG A 31 -7.20 -29.20 3.80
N ARG A 32 -8.04 -29.27 2.77
CA ARG A 32 -8.18 -30.48 1.92
C ARG A 32 -7.01 -30.62 0.96
N LEU A 33 -6.61 -29.52 0.33
CA LEU A 33 -5.47 -29.46 -0.58
C LEU A 33 -4.15 -29.18 0.13
N LYS A 34 -4.17 -29.15 1.48
CA LYS A 34 -2.99 -29.05 2.35
C LYS A 34 -2.04 -27.91 1.97
N MET A 35 -2.58 -26.76 1.52
CA MET A 35 -1.77 -25.59 1.22
C MET A 35 -1.29 -24.85 2.49
N HIS A 36 -1.73 -25.28 3.67
CA HIS A 36 -1.25 -24.74 4.95
C HIS A 36 0.21 -25.17 5.24
N PRO A 37 1.08 -24.29 5.78
CA PRO A 37 2.46 -24.62 6.12
C PRO A 37 2.58 -25.85 7.03
N ASP A 38 1.74 -25.92 8.06
CA ASP A 38 1.72 -27.05 9.02
C ASP A 38 1.32 -28.40 8.40
N LEU A 39 0.74 -28.37 7.19
CA LEU A 39 0.32 -29.57 6.45
C LEU A 39 1.27 -29.89 5.28
N GLY A 40 2.44 -29.23 5.23
CA GLY A 40 3.45 -29.41 4.18
C GLY A 40 3.27 -28.49 2.98
N GLY A 41 2.43 -27.46 3.08
CA GLY A 41 2.23 -26.46 2.04
C GLY A 41 3.32 -25.39 2.00
N ASP A 42 3.45 -24.72 0.85
CA ASP A 42 4.36 -23.59 0.70
C ASP A 42 3.86 -22.36 1.47
N HIS A 43 4.73 -21.79 2.31
CA HIS A 43 4.39 -20.64 3.15
C HIS A 43 4.01 -19.41 2.33
N ALA A 44 4.76 -19.11 1.26
CA ALA A 44 4.48 -17.95 0.42
C ALA A 44 3.11 -18.08 -0.27
N ARG A 45 2.77 -19.27 -0.75
CA ARG A 45 1.45 -19.56 -1.32
C ARG A 45 0.32 -19.46 -0.29
N ALA A 46 0.54 -19.94 0.94
CA ALA A 46 -0.44 -19.84 2.02
C ALA A 46 -0.75 -18.38 2.38
N VAL A 47 0.29 -17.53 2.45
CA VAL A 47 0.12 -16.08 2.69
C VAL A 47 -0.77 -15.47 1.62
N LEU A 48 -0.52 -15.74 0.34
CA LEU A 48 -1.35 -15.21 -0.76
C LEU A 48 -2.81 -15.67 -0.70
N ILE A 49 -3.07 -16.93 -0.30
CA ILE A 49 -4.43 -17.46 -0.17
C ILE A 49 -5.17 -16.77 1.00
N ASN A 50 -4.47 -16.55 2.12
CA ASN A 50 -5.02 -15.82 3.26
C ASN A 50 -5.37 -14.37 2.90
N GLU A 51 -4.48 -13.67 2.19
CA GLU A 51 -4.70 -12.30 1.72
C GLU A 51 -5.89 -12.21 0.74
N ALA A 52 -5.97 -13.15 -0.19
CA ALA A 52 -7.08 -13.24 -1.15
C ALA A 52 -8.41 -13.42 -0.41
N PHE A 53 -8.46 -14.32 0.56
CA PHE A 53 -9.66 -14.58 1.35
C PHE A 53 -10.06 -13.37 2.20
N ALA A 54 -9.11 -12.76 2.93
CA ALA A 54 -9.35 -11.60 3.79
C ALA A 54 -9.88 -10.37 3.01
N THR A 55 -9.59 -10.30 1.71
CA THR A 55 -10.06 -9.23 0.80
C THR A 55 -11.42 -9.55 0.22
N LEU A 56 -11.62 -10.76 -0.31
CA LEU A 56 -12.82 -11.11 -1.06
C LEU A 56 -14.02 -11.47 -0.19
N VAL A 57 -13.81 -11.86 1.07
CA VAL A 57 -14.90 -12.23 1.99
C VAL A 57 -15.70 -11.02 2.50
N ASP A 58 -15.08 -9.84 2.53
CA ASP A 58 -15.69 -8.58 2.97
C ASP A 58 -16.18 -7.80 1.73
N PRO A 59 -17.49 -7.50 1.63
CA PRO A 59 -18.04 -6.81 0.45
C PRO A 59 -17.43 -5.43 0.17
N ALA A 60 -17.10 -4.65 1.21
CA ALA A 60 -16.53 -3.32 1.06
C ALA A 60 -15.08 -3.40 0.55
N ARG A 61 -14.29 -4.33 1.10
CA ARG A 61 -12.92 -4.59 0.65
C ARG A 61 -12.88 -5.17 -0.76
N ARG A 62 -13.79 -6.09 -1.08
CA ARG A 62 -13.97 -6.64 -2.43
C ARG A 62 -14.30 -5.56 -3.45
N ALA A 63 -15.24 -4.67 -3.14
CA ALA A 63 -15.59 -3.57 -4.02
C ALA A 63 -14.41 -2.59 -4.24
N ALA A 64 -13.61 -2.33 -3.21
CA ALA A 64 -12.38 -1.53 -3.34
C ALA A 64 -11.32 -2.22 -4.22
N TYR A 65 -11.17 -3.53 -4.07
CA TYR A 65 -10.29 -4.35 -4.91
C TYR A 65 -10.76 -4.35 -6.37
N ASP A 66 -12.05 -4.52 -6.63
CA ASP A 66 -12.62 -4.51 -7.98
C ASP A 66 -12.44 -3.14 -8.68
N ARG A 67 -12.61 -2.03 -7.95
CA ARG A 67 -12.30 -0.68 -8.47
C ARG A 67 -10.83 -0.55 -8.87
N THR A 68 -9.93 -1.13 -8.08
CA THR A 68 -8.50 -1.11 -8.39
C THR A 68 -8.20 -1.96 -9.62
N LEU A 69 -8.74 -3.18 -9.71
CA LEU A 69 -8.58 -4.02 -10.89
C LEU A 69 -9.09 -3.34 -12.17
N ALA A 70 -10.21 -2.62 -12.08
CA ALA A 70 -10.75 -1.85 -13.20
C ALA A 70 -9.79 -0.71 -13.60
N ARG A 71 -9.24 0.00 -12.60
CA ARG A 71 -8.24 1.05 -12.83
C ARG A 71 -6.97 0.48 -13.45
N GLU A 72 -6.39 -0.58 -12.91
CA GLU A 72 -5.16 -1.23 -13.42
C GLU A 72 -5.31 -1.73 -14.86
N ARG A 73 -6.49 -2.28 -15.20
CA ARG A 73 -6.82 -2.69 -16.57
C ARG A 73 -6.88 -1.52 -17.56
N ALA A 74 -7.07 -0.29 -17.07
CA ALA A 74 -7.18 0.91 -17.89
C ALA A 74 -5.85 1.64 -18.16
N LEU A 75 -4.70 1.20 -17.62
CA LEU A 75 -3.44 1.98 -17.67
C LEU A 75 -2.33 1.34 -18.54
N PRO A 76 -1.82 2.10 -19.51
CA PRO A 76 -0.37 2.20 -19.72
C PRO A 76 0.13 3.64 -19.43
N GLY A 77 0.90 3.84 -18.34
CA GLY A 77 1.65 5.09 -18.03
C GLY A 77 0.96 6.16 -17.16
N TYR A 78 -0.12 5.80 -16.47
CA TYR A 78 -1.26 6.69 -16.24
C TYR A 78 -1.19 7.82 -15.21
N ARG A 79 -1.78 8.94 -15.68
CA ARG A 79 -2.80 9.80 -15.06
C ARG A 79 -3.88 10.10 -16.13
N ALA A 80 -5.15 10.13 -15.75
CA ALA A 80 -6.21 10.91 -16.41
C ALA A 80 -7.36 11.04 -15.42
N ASP A 81 -7.51 12.19 -14.78
CA ASP A 81 -8.73 12.52 -14.03
C ASP A 81 -9.27 13.82 -14.60
N PRO A 82 -10.52 13.80 -15.08
CA PRO A 82 -11.53 14.55 -14.33
C PRO A 82 -12.93 13.91 -14.48
N ALA A 83 -13.45 13.23 -13.45
CA ALA A 83 -14.84 12.75 -13.41
C ALA A 83 -15.24 11.82 -14.58
N HIS A 84 -15.14 10.50 -14.38
CA HIS A 84 -15.71 9.51 -15.30
C HIS A 84 -17.25 9.53 -15.22
N ARG A 85 -17.83 10.40 -16.05
CA ARG A 85 -19.26 10.58 -16.32
C ARG A 85 -19.90 9.29 -16.84
N ASP A 86 -21.07 8.97 -16.27
CA ASP A 86 -22.12 8.10 -16.82
C ASP A 86 -21.86 6.59 -16.97
N ALA A 87 -21.87 5.84 -15.86
CA ALA A 87 -22.36 4.45 -15.84
C ALA A 87 -22.72 3.96 -14.41
N GLY A 88 -23.83 4.48 -13.88
CA GLY A 88 -24.82 3.71 -13.11
C GLY A 88 -24.45 3.13 -11.73
N GLY A 89 -24.87 3.82 -10.66
CA GLY A 89 -25.27 3.12 -9.44
C GLY A 89 -25.08 3.84 -8.11
N ARG A 90 -25.92 4.86 -7.85
CA ARG A 90 -26.32 5.37 -6.53
C ARG A 90 -25.19 5.82 -5.59
N HIS A 91 -24.91 7.12 -5.69
CA HIS A 91 -24.38 7.93 -4.60
C HIS A 91 -25.21 7.69 -3.32
N ALA A 92 -24.58 7.10 -2.31
CA ALA A 92 -24.95 7.38 -0.93
C ALA A 92 -24.16 8.63 -0.53
N GLU A 93 -24.88 9.74 -0.56
CA GLU A 93 -24.46 11.06 -0.12
C GLU A 93 -24.38 11.08 1.41
N SER A 94 -23.24 11.49 1.95
CA SER A 94 -23.05 12.10 3.28
C SER A 94 -21.59 12.55 3.35
N THR A 95 -21.20 13.72 2.85
CA THR A 95 -21.44 15.08 3.39
C THR A 95 -20.78 15.28 4.76
N THR A 96 -19.84 16.24 4.80
CA THR A 96 -18.96 16.67 5.90
C THR A 96 -17.66 15.87 6.07
N GLY A 97 -16.55 16.51 5.73
CA GLY A 97 -15.19 16.01 5.89
C GLY A 97 -14.76 15.98 7.35
N VAL A 98 -15.33 15.07 8.13
CA VAL A 98 -14.68 14.55 9.32
C VAL A 98 -13.96 13.30 8.87
N VAL A 99 -12.65 13.43 8.59
CA VAL A 99 -11.79 12.25 8.56
C VAL A 99 -11.87 11.63 9.94
N ASP A 100 -12.45 10.44 10.07
CA ASP A 100 -12.32 9.67 11.30
C ASP A 100 -10.81 9.50 11.55
N PRO A 101 -10.24 10.12 12.61
CA PRO A 101 -8.80 10.06 12.87
C PRO A 101 -8.36 8.62 13.18
N TYR A 102 -9.32 7.71 13.41
CA TYR A 102 -9.10 6.32 13.75
C TYR A 102 -9.31 5.37 12.57
N ALA A 103 -9.21 5.86 11.33
CA ALA A 103 -9.24 5.05 10.12
C ALA A 103 -7.88 5.03 9.41
N CYS A 104 -7.45 3.85 8.97
CA CYS A 104 -6.18 3.68 8.27
C CYS A 104 -6.13 4.60 7.04
N PRO A 105 -5.10 5.45 6.88
CA PRO A 105 -5.09 6.42 5.80
C PRO A 105 -5.00 5.77 4.42
N PHE A 106 -4.53 4.53 4.32
CA PHE A 106 -4.42 3.83 3.04
C PHE A 106 -5.69 3.06 2.65
N CYS A 107 -6.23 2.23 3.54
CA CYS A 107 -7.34 1.32 3.21
C CYS A 107 -8.67 1.64 3.91
N GLY A 108 -8.70 2.64 4.81
CA GLY A 108 -9.89 3.03 5.57
C GLY A 108 -10.31 2.07 6.68
N THR A 109 -9.55 1.00 6.96
CA THR A 109 -9.86 0.09 8.07
C THR A 109 -9.73 0.82 9.40
N ALA A 110 -10.76 0.75 10.24
CA ALA A 110 -10.77 1.32 11.57
C ALA A 110 -9.70 0.68 12.48
N PHE A 111 -9.15 1.46 13.41
CA PHE A 111 -8.17 1.04 14.40
C PHE A 111 -8.43 1.75 15.75
N ALA A 112 -7.75 1.34 16.82
CA ALA A 112 -7.96 1.94 18.14
C ALA A 112 -7.10 3.21 18.31
N PRO A 113 -7.56 4.26 19.01
CA PRO A 113 -6.78 5.47 19.25
C PRO A 113 -5.37 5.22 19.83
N ALA A 114 -5.25 4.19 20.69
CA ALA A 114 -3.97 3.77 21.27
C ALA A 114 -2.94 3.28 20.23
N ASP A 115 -3.38 2.87 19.04
CA ASP A 115 -2.50 2.44 17.96
C ASP A 115 -1.66 3.61 17.41
N MET A 116 -2.19 4.84 17.40
CA MET A 116 -1.44 6.02 16.91
C MET A 116 -0.26 6.41 17.82
N ALA A 117 -0.28 5.97 19.09
CA ALA A 117 0.80 6.25 20.04
C ALA A 117 1.96 5.25 19.93
N ARG A 118 1.79 4.14 19.22
CA ARG A 118 2.78 3.06 19.13
C ARG A 118 3.55 3.14 17.81
N PRO A 119 4.89 3.30 17.83
CA PRO A 119 5.69 3.39 16.61
C PRO A 119 5.58 2.17 15.68
N ASP A 120 5.33 0.99 16.25
CA ASP A 120 5.22 -0.29 15.56
C ASP A 120 3.78 -0.69 15.20
N ALA A 121 2.78 0.17 15.50
CA ALA A 121 1.40 -0.14 15.18
C ALA A 121 1.14 -0.21 13.67
N ARG A 122 0.39 -1.24 13.28
CA ARG A 122 0.09 -1.57 11.90
C ARG A 122 -1.41 -1.77 11.71
N CYS A 123 -1.90 -1.36 10.55
CA CYS A 123 -3.27 -1.64 10.16
C CYS A 123 -3.49 -3.16 10.09
N SER A 124 -4.52 -3.66 10.74
CA SER A 124 -4.89 -5.07 10.78
C SER A 124 -5.26 -5.66 9.41
N PHE A 125 -5.55 -4.81 8.42
CA PHE A 125 -5.86 -5.24 7.05
C PHE A 125 -4.71 -5.08 6.08
N CYS A 126 -4.23 -3.84 5.91
CA CYS A 126 -3.22 -3.55 4.89
C CYS A 126 -1.78 -3.57 5.39
N ASN A 127 -1.59 -3.83 6.68
CA ASN A 127 -0.30 -3.81 7.37
C ASN A 127 0.47 -2.47 7.28
N SER A 128 -0.19 -1.41 6.77
CA SER A 128 0.39 -0.08 6.70
C SER A 128 0.67 0.44 8.11
N PRO A 129 1.78 1.18 8.31
CA PRO A 129 2.06 1.80 9.60
C PRO A 129 0.95 2.80 9.95
N LEU A 130 0.64 2.88 11.24
CA LEU A 130 -0.37 3.79 11.78
C LEU A 130 0.25 4.98 12.53
N TYR A 131 1.54 4.91 12.87
CA TYR A 131 2.24 5.96 13.59
C TYR A 131 2.39 7.24 12.73
N PRO A 132 1.89 8.41 13.17
CA PRO A 132 1.96 9.64 12.40
C PRO A 132 3.39 10.06 12.07
N ALA A 133 3.63 10.42 10.80
CA ALA A 133 4.95 10.87 10.36
C ALA A 133 5.40 12.18 11.04
N SER A 134 4.44 13.03 11.44
CA SER A 134 4.68 14.27 12.18
C SER A 134 5.43 14.05 13.48
N HIS A 135 5.26 12.90 14.14
CA HIS A 135 6.00 12.60 15.38
C HIS A 135 7.51 12.51 15.14
N HIS A 136 7.95 11.99 13.99
CA HIS A 136 9.36 11.98 13.60
C HIS A 136 9.88 13.37 13.22
N ALA A 137 9.02 14.22 12.65
CA ALA A 137 9.40 15.59 12.29
C ALA A 137 9.68 16.46 13.52
N HIS A 138 8.98 16.26 14.64
CA HIS A 138 9.19 17.00 15.87
C HIS A 138 10.51 16.66 16.57
N GLU A 139 10.94 15.39 16.56
CA GLU A 139 12.26 15.00 17.09
C GLU A 139 13.40 15.65 16.31
N VAL A 140 13.26 15.72 14.98
CA VAL A 140 14.27 16.30 14.08
C VAL A 140 14.26 17.84 14.10
N SER A 141 13.11 18.48 14.32
CA SER A 141 13.01 19.95 14.37
C SER A 141 13.82 20.60 15.51
N THR A 142 14.20 19.85 16.55
CA THR A 142 15.08 20.36 17.61
C THR A 142 16.56 20.38 17.22
N ARG A 143 16.92 19.77 16.09
CA ARG A 143 18.28 19.72 15.52
C ARG A 143 18.23 20.04 14.02
N ARG A 144 18.32 21.32 13.65
CA ARG A 144 18.57 21.90 12.29
C ARG A 144 18.17 21.09 11.03
N ALA A 145 17.42 21.75 10.15
CA ALA A 145 17.24 21.50 8.71
C ALA A 145 16.89 20.05 8.31
N ILE A 146 15.69 19.87 7.76
CA ILE A 146 15.25 18.63 7.12
C ILE A 146 16.17 18.35 5.91
N GLU A 147 17.29 17.68 6.15
CA GLU A 147 18.31 17.45 5.13
C GLU A 147 17.85 16.28 4.26
N ARG A 148 17.29 16.61 3.08
CA ARG A 148 16.91 15.61 2.08
C ARG A 148 18.18 14.92 1.62
N THR A 149 18.35 13.66 1.98
CA THR A 149 19.52 12.89 1.55
C THR A 149 19.26 12.34 0.16
N SER A 150 20.12 12.68 -0.79
CA SER A 150 20.12 12.06 -2.12
C SER A 150 20.57 10.60 -1.97
N ARG A 151 19.63 9.66 -2.10
CA ARG A 151 19.91 8.22 -2.08
C ARG A 151 19.09 7.55 -3.17
N GLN A 152 19.75 6.74 -3.98
CA GLN A 152 19.11 5.90 -4.99
C GLN A 152 18.92 4.50 -4.40
N MET A 153 17.67 4.12 -4.13
CA MET A 153 17.32 2.78 -3.68
C MET A 153 15.99 2.35 -4.29
N PRO A 154 15.78 1.03 -4.48
CA PRO A 154 14.51 0.52 -4.95
C PRO A 154 13.40 0.76 -3.93
N VAL A 155 12.23 1.12 -4.43
CA VAL A 155 11.01 1.32 -3.65
C VAL A 155 9.89 0.53 -4.30
N ARG A 156 9.12 -0.18 -3.48
CA ARG A 156 7.83 -0.70 -3.90
C ARG A 156 6.73 0.20 -3.39
N PHE A 157 5.79 0.52 -4.27
CA PHE A 157 4.59 1.24 -3.88
C PHE A 157 3.33 0.53 -4.34
N PHE A 158 2.24 0.80 -3.63
CA PHE A 158 0.95 0.16 -3.85
C PHE A 158 -0.13 1.24 -3.92
N LEU A 159 -0.98 1.14 -4.93
CA LEU A 159 -2.13 2.04 -5.12
C LEU A 159 -3.39 1.49 -4.44
N SER A 160 -3.37 0.22 -4.07
CA SER A 160 -4.41 -0.44 -3.29
C SER A 160 -3.83 -1.54 -2.42
N TRP A 161 -4.64 -2.06 -1.50
CA TRP A 161 -4.30 -3.30 -0.81
C TRP A 161 -5.42 -4.34 -0.94
N PRO A 162 -5.06 -5.60 -1.19
CA PRO A 162 -3.72 -6.10 -1.48
C PRO A 162 -3.43 -6.11 -3.00
N GLN A 163 -2.17 -5.86 -3.37
CA GLN A 163 -1.72 -5.72 -4.77
C GLN A 163 -0.36 -6.41 -4.94
N HIS A 164 -0.26 -7.41 -5.84
CA HIS A 164 0.98 -8.15 -6.07
C HIS A 164 1.27 -8.41 -7.56
N PRO A 165 2.49 -8.10 -8.06
CA PRO A 165 3.55 -7.36 -7.35
C PRO A 165 3.15 -5.89 -7.14
N GLY A 166 3.75 -5.23 -6.15
CA GLY A 166 3.70 -3.76 -6.06
C GLY A 166 4.43 -3.13 -7.25
N TYR A 167 4.16 -1.86 -7.51
CA TYR A 167 4.86 -1.11 -8.54
C TYR A 167 6.29 -0.78 -8.10
N GLU A 168 7.22 -0.87 -9.04
CA GLU A 168 8.63 -0.56 -8.80
C GLU A 168 8.92 0.92 -9.09
N ALA A 169 9.74 1.52 -8.23
CA ALA A 169 10.25 2.87 -8.33
C ALA A 169 11.69 2.94 -7.79
N MET A 170 12.37 4.05 -8.08
CA MET A 170 13.67 4.40 -7.51
C MET A 170 13.57 5.71 -6.73
N THR A 171 14.11 5.79 -5.51
CA THR A 171 14.20 7.07 -4.79
C THR A 171 15.19 8.01 -5.46
N GLU A 172 14.88 9.31 -5.50
CA GLU A 172 15.84 10.37 -5.79
C GLU A 172 16.37 11.00 -4.51
N ASP A 173 15.46 11.33 -3.59
CA ASP A 173 15.76 11.87 -2.27
C ASP A 173 14.79 11.37 -1.22
N ILE A 174 15.22 11.37 0.04
CA ILE A 174 14.42 10.98 1.19
C ILE A 174 14.67 11.91 2.37
N SER A 175 13.61 12.18 3.13
CA SER A 175 13.64 12.86 4.42
C SER A 175 12.61 12.25 5.38
N PRO A 176 12.60 12.61 6.66
CA PRO A 176 11.55 12.17 7.60
C PRO A 176 10.13 12.63 7.22
N VAL A 177 9.98 13.62 6.33
CA VAL A 177 8.68 14.19 5.93
C VAL A 177 8.18 13.59 4.61
N GLY A 178 9.06 13.03 3.78
CA GLY A 178 8.66 12.49 2.49
C GLY A 178 9.82 11.99 1.65
N MET A 179 9.53 11.63 0.40
CA MET A 179 10.54 11.23 -0.57
C MET A 179 10.17 11.71 -1.97
N ARG A 180 11.17 11.76 -2.85
CA ARG A 180 10.93 11.84 -4.29
C ARG A 180 11.29 10.51 -4.92
N LEU A 181 10.43 10.00 -5.79
CA LEU A 181 10.63 8.72 -6.48
C LEU A 181 10.43 8.86 -7.98
N VAL A 182 11.13 8.05 -8.76
CA VAL A 182 10.97 7.90 -10.21
C VAL A 182 10.34 6.55 -10.50
N CYS A 183 9.25 6.54 -11.27
CA CYS A 183 8.54 5.32 -11.66
C CYS A 183 7.93 5.44 -13.06
N ALA A 184 7.35 4.36 -13.57
CA ALA A 184 6.71 4.34 -14.89
C ALA A 184 5.28 4.95 -14.92
N LEU A 185 4.76 5.40 -13.76
CA LEU A 185 3.38 5.86 -13.61
C LEU A 185 3.29 7.36 -13.31
N ASP A 186 2.40 8.08 -14.01
CA ASP A 186 2.05 9.47 -13.68
C ASP A 186 1.07 9.55 -12.50
N LEU A 187 1.58 9.34 -11.27
CA LEU A 187 0.75 9.27 -10.06
C LEU A 187 -0.18 10.49 -9.88
N VAL A 188 -1.46 10.30 -9.52
CA VAL A 188 -2.44 11.38 -9.36
C VAL A 188 -2.12 12.24 -8.12
N PRO A 189 -2.17 13.59 -8.14
CA PRO A 189 -1.91 14.36 -6.93
C PRO A 189 -3.04 14.13 -5.92
N ASN A 190 -2.72 14.22 -4.63
CA ASN A 190 -3.57 13.89 -3.49
C ASN A 190 -3.94 12.40 -3.36
N GLU A 191 -3.48 11.55 -4.27
CA GLU A 191 -3.63 10.11 -4.13
C GLU A 191 -2.80 9.59 -2.96
N ARG A 192 -3.37 8.66 -2.20
CA ARG A 192 -2.68 7.98 -1.10
C ARG A 192 -2.10 6.67 -1.59
N ILE A 193 -0.81 6.48 -1.33
CA ILE A 193 -0.05 5.29 -1.72
C ILE A 193 0.62 4.68 -0.48
N LYS A 194 0.77 3.36 -0.48
CA LYS A 194 1.62 2.66 0.50
C LYS A 194 3.01 2.51 -0.08
N ILE A 195 4.03 2.70 0.75
CA ILE A 195 5.45 2.59 0.42
C ILE A 195 6.07 1.49 1.27
N ASP A 196 6.94 0.68 0.64
CA ASP A 196 7.81 -0.28 1.29
C ASP A 196 9.20 -0.24 0.63
N CYS A 197 10.22 0.04 1.44
CA CYS A 197 11.63 0.01 1.04
C CYS A 197 12.54 -0.40 2.21
N ASP A 198 13.84 -0.47 1.95
CA ASP A 198 14.85 -0.90 2.93
C ASP A 198 15.00 0.04 4.14
N LEU A 199 14.55 1.29 4.02
CA LEU A 199 14.62 2.28 5.10
C LEU A 199 13.33 2.42 5.89
N CYS A 200 12.18 2.29 5.23
CA CYS A 200 10.90 2.57 5.88
C CYS A 200 9.72 1.87 5.23
N GLU A 201 8.64 1.83 5.99
CA GLU A 201 7.29 1.61 5.48
C GLU A 201 6.49 2.89 5.75
N ALA A 202 5.63 3.29 4.83
CA ALA A 202 4.84 4.52 4.97
C ALA A 202 3.50 4.45 4.26
N VAL A 203 2.55 5.26 4.73
CA VAL A 203 1.44 5.74 3.89
C VAL A 203 1.77 7.17 3.51
N ALA A 204 1.77 7.47 2.22
CA ALA A 204 2.14 8.75 1.69
C ALA A 204 1.03 9.34 0.81
N VAL A 205 1.00 10.66 0.70
CA VAL A 205 0.17 11.38 -0.26
C VAL A 205 1.06 11.93 -1.38
N VAL A 206 0.63 11.75 -2.62
CA VAL A 206 1.32 12.31 -3.79
C VAL A 206 1.09 13.82 -3.80
N ARG A 207 2.14 14.62 -3.72
CA ARG A 207 2.04 16.09 -3.77
C ARG A 207 2.11 16.62 -5.19
N HIS A 208 2.97 16.04 -6.01
CA HIS A 208 3.09 16.36 -7.43
C HIS A 208 3.72 15.19 -8.18
N ALA A 209 3.45 15.10 -9.48
CA ALA A 209 4.13 14.19 -10.40
C ALA A 209 4.44 14.96 -11.69
N ARG A 210 5.62 14.71 -12.27
CA ARG A 210 6.10 15.34 -13.50
C ARG A 210 6.93 14.35 -14.31
N ALA A 211 6.99 14.52 -15.62
CA ALA A 211 7.85 13.71 -16.46
C ALA A 211 9.32 13.83 -16.00
N ALA A 212 9.98 12.69 -15.85
CA ALA A 212 11.39 12.61 -15.49
C ALA A 212 12.24 12.69 -16.77
N GLY A 213 12.64 13.91 -17.15
CA GLY A 213 13.47 14.14 -18.34
C GLY A 213 12.67 14.41 -19.62
N ARG A 214 13.34 14.29 -20.77
CA ARG A 214 12.75 14.58 -22.10
C ARG A 214 12.07 13.37 -22.75
N ASP A 215 12.37 12.16 -22.29
CA ASP A 215 11.78 10.92 -22.84
C ASP A 215 10.48 10.55 -22.11
N ALA A 216 9.45 10.23 -22.90
CA ALA A 216 8.17 9.77 -22.41
C ALA A 216 8.31 8.32 -21.88
N GLY A 217 8.33 8.15 -20.56
CA GLY A 217 8.37 6.80 -19.97
C GLY A 217 8.67 6.73 -18.47
N ALA A 218 9.17 7.83 -17.89
CA ALA A 218 9.44 7.91 -16.45
C ALA A 218 8.84 9.18 -15.86
N TRP A 219 8.37 9.07 -14.62
CA TRP A 219 7.70 10.12 -13.87
C TRP A 219 8.36 10.28 -12.50
N SER A 220 8.74 11.51 -12.18
CA SER A 220 9.24 11.91 -10.87
C SER A 220 8.05 12.40 -10.04
N ALA A 221 7.76 11.70 -8.94
CA ALA A 221 6.70 12.01 -8.01
C ALA A 221 7.27 12.43 -6.65
N GLY A 222 6.88 13.60 -6.18
CA GLY A 222 7.14 14.05 -4.82
C GLY A 222 6.01 13.62 -3.91
N ILE A 223 6.32 12.88 -2.85
CA ILE A 223 5.35 12.36 -1.89
C ILE A 223 5.66 12.84 -0.47
N GLU A 224 4.61 12.99 0.33
CA GLU A 224 4.70 13.35 1.75
C GLU A 224 4.14 12.22 2.61
N PHE A 225 4.85 11.85 3.67
CA PHE A 225 4.43 10.79 4.57
C PHE A 225 3.30 11.28 5.49
N LEU A 226 2.21 10.51 5.53
CA LEU A 226 1.13 10.66 6.51
C LEU A 226 1.43 9.83 7.76
N THR A 227 1.85 8.57 7.55
CA THR A 227 2.33 7.66 8.59
C THR A 227 3.67 7.08 8.19
N LEU A 228 4.53 6.81 9.17
CA LEU A 228 5.90 6.38 8.92
C LEU A 228 6.41 5.44 10.01
N TRP A 229 6.91 4.29 9.57
CA TRP A 229 7.74 3.42 10.38
C TRP A 229 9.14 3.34 9.77
N ILE A 230 10.14 3.75 10.54
CA ILE A 230 11.55 3.70 10.12
C ILE A 230 12.13 2.36 10.58
N ARG A 231 12.72 1.62 9.64
CA ARG A 231 13.37 0.34 9.94
C ARG A 231 14.61 0.62 10.79
N PRO A 232 14.81 -0.10 11.91
CA PRO A 232 16.01 0.07 12.72
C PRO A 232 17.25 -0.30 11.91
N VAL A 233 18.24 0.60 11.88
CA VAL A 233 19.53 0.33 11.25
C VAL A 233 20.22 -0.77 12.04
N ARG A 234 20.54 -1.91 11.42
CA ARG A 234 21.42 -2.92 12.02
C ARG A 234 22.83 -2.33 12.12
N GLY A 235 23.13 -1.65 13.22
CA GLY A 235 24.49 -1.24 13.55
C GLY A 235 25.35 -2.45 13.86
N VAL A 236 26.46 -2.63 13.15
CA VAL A 236 27.56 -3.47 13.61
C VAL A 236 28.10 -2.81 14.87
N PHE A 237 27.95 -3.46 16.02
CA PHE A 237 28.59 -3.03 17.27
C PHE A 237 30.11 -3.12 17.06
N VAL A 238 30.78 -1.99 16.88
CA VAL A 238 32.24 -1.91 17.05
C VAL A 238 32.48 -1.67 18.54
N SER A 239 32.77 -2.74 19.27
CA SER A 239 33.29 -2.66 20.63
C SER A 239 34.71 -2.11 20.57
N THR A 240 34.92 -0.86 20.96
CA THR A 240 36.25 -0.39 21.35
C THR A 240 36.53 -0.91 22.74
N HIS A 241 37.28 -2.01 22.84
CA HIS A 241 37.95 -2.34 24.10
C HIS A 241 39.16 -1.43 24.26
N ALA A 242 39.22 -0.79 25.43
CA ALA A 242 40.32 0.00 25.94
C ALA A 242 41.53 -0.88 26.29
#